data_AF-A0A967LEZ0-F1
#
_entry.id   AF-A0A967LEZ0-F1
#
_cell.length_a   1.000
_cell.length_b   1.000
_cell.length_c   1.000
_cell.angle_alpha   90.00
_cell.angle_beta   90.00
_cell.angle_gamma   90.00
#
_symmetry.space_group_name_H-M   'P 1'
#
loop_
_entity.id
_entity.type
_entity.pdbx_description
1 polymer ?
#
loop_
_entity_poly.entity_id
_entity_poly.type
_entity_poly.pdbx_seq_one_letter_code
_entity_poly.pdbx_strand_id
1 'polypeptide(L)'
;RLCIHDPARFRPVEATVKIISALLNLHDPGLFWESPGARPEFLDKLMGDASVREQLSGGVDPNRIIEGWQQGHAAFARSRADALLYAAS
;
A
#
# COMPACT_ATOMS: atom_id res chain seq x y z
N ARG A 1 -2.24 -2.57 18.24
CA ARG A 1 -3.32 -1.55 18.13
C ARG A 1 -2.72 -0.31 17.48
N LEU A 2 -3.37 0.24 16.44
CA LEU A 2 -2.95 1.49 15.79
C LEU A 2 -3.88 2.62 16.28
N CYS A 3 -3.30 3.72 16.79
CA CYS A 3 -4.04 4.91 17.21
C CYS A 3 -3.58 6.09 16.33
N ILE A 4 -4.52 6.75 15.64
CA ILE A 4 -4.23 7.86 14.75
C ILE A 4 -4.51 9.17 15.48
N HIS A 5 -3.47 9.98 15.66
CA HIS A 5 -3.54 11.28 16.35
C HIS A 5 -3.71 12.47 15.40
N ASP A 6 -3.30 12.32 14.13
CA ASP A 6 -3.47 13.32 13.07
C ASP A 6 -3.93 12.61 11.78
N PRO A 7 -5.24 12.67 11.44
CA PRO A 7 -5.76 12.01 10.26
C PRO A 7 -5.31 12.68 8.95
N ALA A 8 -4.97 13.97 8.96
CA ALA A 8 -4.54 14.69 7.74
C ALA A 8 -3.15 14.23 7.26
N ARG A 9 -2.30 13.79 8.19
CA ARG A 9 -0.97 13.23 7.90
C ARG A 9 -0.96 11.72 7.71
N PHE A 10 -1.99 11.02 8.16
CA PHE A 10 -2.03 9.57 8.06
C PHE A 10 -2.25 9.12 6.61
N ARG A 11 -1.48 8.11 6.19
CA ARG A 11 -1.54 7.49 4.86
C ARG A 11 -1.77 5.99 5.04
N PRO A 12 -3.03 5.52 5.07
CA PRO A 12 -3.35 4.15 5.47
C PRO A 12 -2.72 3.10 4.55
N VAL A 13 -2.73 3.34 3.25
CA VAL A 13 -2.17 2.40 2.25
C VAL A 13 -0.65 2.30 2.41
N GLU A 14 0.05 3.42 2.59
CA GLU A 14 1.49 3.44 2.87
C GLU A 14 1.82 2.71 4.18
N ALA A 15 1.00 2.92 5.23
CA ALA A 15 1.17 2.24 6.50
C ALA A 15 1.00 0.73 6.37
N THR A 16 0.03 0.25 5.58
CA THR A 16 -0.16 -1.18 5.30
C THR A 16 1.09 -1.80 4.67
N VAL A 17 1.66 -1.19 3.63
CA VAL A 17 2.89 -1.70 2.98
C VAL A 17 4.06 -1.79 3.97
N LYS A 18 4.22 -0.76 4.81
CA LYS A 18 5.26 -0.73 5.85
C LYS A 18 5.05 -1.79 6.93
N ILE A 19 3.81 -2.01 7.37
CA ILE A 19 3.48 -3.05 8.35
C ILE A 19 3.76 -4.44 7.78
N ILE A 20 3.33 -4.72 6.54
CA ILE A 20 3.59 -6.02 5.91
C ILE A 20 5.08 -6.25 5.73
N SER A 21 5.83 -5.27 5.22
CA SER A 21 7.29 -5.34 5.11
C SER A 21 7.95 -5.65 6.47
N ALA A 22 7.52 -4.97 7.55
CA ALA A 22 8.03 -5.24 8.88
C ALA A 22 7.71 -6.68 9.35
N LEU A 23 6.50 -7.18 9.09
CA LEU A 23 6.13 -8.56 9.43
C LEU A 23 6.95 -9.60 8.67
N LEU A 24 7.18 -9.38 7.37
CA LEU A 24 8.03 -10.25 6.53
C LEU A 24 9.51 -10.22 6.95
N ASN A 25 9.98 -9.13 7.54
CA ASN A 25 11.35 -9.04 8.06
C ASN A 25 11.50 -9.70 9.44
N LEU A 26 10.43 -9.74 10.24
CA LEU A 26 10.43 -10.32 11.59
C LEU A 26 10.12 -11.83 11.61
N HIS A 27 9.46 -12.33 10.56
CA HIS A 27 8.96 -13.69 10.48
C HIS A 27 9.31 -14.34 9.15
N ASP A 28 9.21 -15.67 9.09
CA ASP A 28 9.35 -16.39 7.83
C ASP A 28 8.29 -15.92 6.81
N PRO A 29 8.69 -15.46 5.61
CA PRO A 29 7.75 -14.98 4.59
C PRO A 29 6.72 -16.05 4.14
N GLY A 30 7.12 -17.33 4.13
CA GLY A 30 6.22 -18.44 3.80
C GLY A 30 5.08 -18.55 4.83
N LEU A 31 5.39 -18.36 6.12
CA LEU A 31 4.38 -18.32 7.17
C LEU A 31 3.36 -17.18 6.99
N PHE A 32 3.77 -16.03 6.42
CA PHE A 32 2.86 -14.92 6.20
C PHE A 32 1.92 -15.16 5.00
N TRP A 33 2.44 -15.65 3.89
CA TRP A 33 1.68 -15.81 2.65
C TRP A 33 0.93 -17.15 2.52
N GLU A 34 1.43 -18.20 3.17
CA GLU A 34 0.95 -19.59 3.00
C GLU A 34 0.26 -20.15 4.25
N SER A 35 0.15 -19.37 5.33
CA SER A 35 -0.53 -19.82 6.55
C SER A 35 -2.01 -20.14 6.29
N PRO A 36 -2.61 -21.09 7.06
CA PRO A 36 -4.03 -21.37 6.97
C PRO A 36 -4.88 -20.10 7.16
N GLY A 37 -5.66 -19.75 6.13
CA GLY A 37 -6.48 -18.54 6.13
C GLY A 37 -5.79 -17.28 5.60
N ALA A 38 -4.53 -17.37 5.16
CA ALA A 38 -3.91 -16.32 4.38
C ALA A 38 -4.68 -16.07 3.07
N ARG A 39 -4.76 -14.80 2.67
CA ARG A 39 -5.52 -14.36 1.48
C ARG A 39 -4.68 -13.41 0.61
N PRO A 40 -3.58 -13.89 0.01
CA PRO A 40 -2.72 -13.06 -0.84
C PRO A 40 -3.50 -12.42 -2.00
N GLU A 41 -4.45 -13.13 -2.59
CA GLU A 41 -5.29 -12.62 -3.68
C GLU A 41 -6.26 -11.53 -3.23
N PHE A 42 -6.59 -11.46 -1.95
CA PHE A 42 -7.37 -10.36 -1.39
C PHE A 42 -6.53 -9.08 -1.28
N LEU A 43 -5.26 -9.20 -0.91
CA LEU A 43 -4.34 -8.07 -0.91
C LEU A 43 -4.20 -7.52 -2.33
N ASP A 44 -4.03 -8.39 -3.32
CA ASP A 44 -3.89 -7.96 -4.72
C ASP A 44 -5.13 -7.18 -5.20
N LYS A 45 -6.34 -7.66 -4.86
CA LYS A 45 -7.60 -6.93 -5.15
C LYS A 45 -7.68 -5.59 -4.44
N LEU A 46 -7.15 -5.48 -3.22
CA LEU A 46 -7.14 -4.23 -2.46
C LEU A 46 -6.14 -3.22 -3.04
N MET A 47 -4.99 -3.70 -3.53
CA MET A 47 -3.93 -2.85 -4.09
C MET A 47 -4.13 -2.54 -5.58
N GLY A 48 -5.01 -3.27 -6.25
CA GLY A 48 -5.34 -3.11 -7.67
C GLY A 48 -4.65 -4.12 -8.59
N ASP A 49 -3.55 -4.71 -8.14
CA ASP A 49 -2.81 -5.79 -8.82
C ASP A 49 -1.90 -6.56 -7.85
N ALA A 50 -1.14 -7.52 -8.37
CA ALA A 50 -0.19 -8.34 -7.60
C ALA A 50 1.17 -7.66 -7.31
N SER A 51 1.44 -6.50 -7.90
CA SER A 51 2.78 -5.89 -7.93
C SER A 51 3.31 -5.58 -6.53
N VAL A 52 2.46 -5.11 -5.63
CA VAL A 52 2.86 -4.79 -4.25
C VAL A 52 3.28 -6.05 -3.50
N ARG A 53 2.49 -7.13 -3.60
CA ARG A 53 2.80 -8.40 -2.95
C ARG A 53 4.10 -8.98 -3.49
N GLU A 54 4.27 -8.99 -4.81
CA GLU A 54 5.48 -9.49 -5.47
C GLU A 54 6.73 -8.72 -5.05
N GLN A 55 6.67 -7.38 -5.02
CA GLN A 55 7.78 -6.54 -4.57
C GLN A 55 8.11 -6.77 -3.08
N LEU A 56 7.09 -6.88 -2.22
CA LEU A 56 7.30 -7.18 -0.79
C LEU A 56 7.92 -8.56 -0.58
N SER A 57 7.45 -9.59 -1.30
CA SER A 57 8.04 -10.93 -1.26
C SER A 57 9.47 -10.96 -1.80
N GLY A 58 9.80 -10.07 -2.75
CA GLY A 58 11.15 -9.87 -3.26
C GLY A 58 12.07 -9.03 -2.36
N GLY A 59 11.59 -8.56 -1.20
CA GLY A 59 12.38 -7.76 -0.26
C GLY A 59 12.62 -6.32 -0.69
N VAL A 60 11.81 -5.77 -1.59
CA VAL A 60 11.90 -4.36 -2.00
C VAL A 60 11.57 -3.45 -0.82
N ASP A 61 12.35 -2.38 -0.64
CA ASP A 61 12.11 -1.36 0.38
C ASP A 61 10.68 -0.79 0.23
N PRO A 62 9.85 -0.80 1.30
CA PRO A 62 8.48 -0.31 1.23
C PRO A 62 8.40 1.16 0.79
N ASN A 63 9.39 2.00 1.09
CA ASN A 63 9.42 3.40 0.62
C ASN A 63 9.60 3.47 -0.89
N ARG A 64 10.37 2.57 -1.51
CA ARG A 64 10.51 2.50 -2.98
C ARG A 64 9.21 2.11 -3.66
N ILE A 65 8.47 1.15 -3.09
CA ILE A 65 7.14 0.77 -3.58
C ILE A 65 6.20 1.99 -3.56
N ILE A 66 6.19 2.74 -2.45
CA ILE A 66 5.35 3.93 -2.26
C ILE A 66 5.75 5.07 -3.21
N GLU A 67 7.06 5.31 -3.37
CA GLU A 67 7.59 6.30 -4.32
C GLU A 67 7.18 5.97 -5.76
N GLY A 68 7.08 4.69 -6.12
CA GLY A 68 6.59 4.24 -7.43
C GLY A 68 5.18 4.74 -7.77
N TRP A 69 4.33 5.03 -6.77
CA TRP A 69 2.98 5.51 -7.00
C TRP A 69 2.89 7.01 -7.34
N GLN A 70 3.95 7.78 -7.11
CA GLN A 70 3.92 9.25 -7.27
C GLN A 70 3.58 9.66 -8.71
N GLN A 71 4.06 8.90 -9.70
CA GLN A 71 3.72 9.15 -11.10
C GLN A 71 2.21 8.95 -11.36
N GLY A 72 1.64 7.86 -10.85
CA GLY A 72 0.21 7.57 -10.97
C GLY A 72 -0.65 8.59 -10.24
N HIS A 73 -0.27 8.98 -9.01
CA HIS A 73 -0.94 10.04 -8.26
C HIS A 73 -0.93 11.37 -9.00
N ALA A 74 0.21 11.77 -9.58
CA ALA A 74 0.30 13.00 -10.34
C ALA A 74 -0.54 12.95 -11.62
N ALA A 75 -0.56 11.81 -12.32
CA ALA A 75 -1.40 11.61 -13.49
C ALA A 75 -2.90 11.69 -13.15
N PHE A 76 -3.32 11.00 -12.09
CA PHE A 76 -4.70 11.05 -11.61
C PHE A 76 -5.09 12.44 -11.12
N ALA A 77 -4.21 13.15 -10.42
CA ALA A 77 -4.46 14.51 -9.96
C ALA A 77 -4.70 15.49 -11.13
N ARG A 78 -4.01 15.29 -12.26
CA ARG A 78 -4.26 16.05 -13.49
C ARG A 78 -5.60 15.66 -14.12
N SER A 79 -5.86 14.36 -14.30
CA SER A 79 -7.10 13.92 -14.97
C SER A 79 -8.35 14.23 -14.17
N ARG A 80 -8.28 14.22 -12.82
CA ARG A 80 -9.44 14.53 -11.98
C ARG A 80 -9.82 16.01 -11.98
N ALA A 81 -8.90 16.91 -12.34
CA ALA A 81 -9.12 18.36 -12.22
C ALA A 81 -10.33 18.82 -13.04
N ASP A 82 -10.54 18.22 -14.20
CA ASP A 82 -11.66 18.53 -15.11
C ASP A 82 -13.01 17.97 -14.64
N ALA A 83 -13.01 17.12 -13.60
CA ALA A 83 -14.20 16.45 -13.08
C ALA A 83 -14.57 16.90 -11.66
N LEU A 84 -13.89 17.91 -11.09
CA LEU A 84 -14.17 18.39 -9.75
C LEU A 84 -15.45 19.25 -9.72
N LEU A 85 -16.42 18.85 -8.89
CA LEU A 85 -17.64 19.62 -8.62
C LEU A 85 -17.50 20.56 -7.39
N TYR A 86 -16.47 20.34 -6.57
CA TYR A 86 -16.20 21.10 -5.36
C TYR A 86 -14.76 21.62 -5.39
N ALA A 87 -14.55 22.83 -4.86
CA ALA A 87 -13.21 23.39 -4.73
C ALA A 87 -12.35 22.52 -3.81
N ALA A 88 -11.07 22.39 -4.13
CA ALA A 88 -10.09 21.79 -3.23
C ALA A 88 -10.00 22.66 -1.96
N SER A 89 -10.37 22.09 -0.81
CA SER A 89 -10.29 22.73 0.50
C SER A 89 -8.87 22.69 1.04
#